data_AF-A0A2T3MI80-F1
#
_entry.id   AF-A0A2T3MI80-F1
#
_cell.length_a   1.000
_cell.length_b   1.000
_cell.length_c   1.000
_cell.angle_alpha   90.00
_cell.angle_beta   90.00
_cell.angle_gamma   90.00
#
_symmetry.space_group_name_H-M   'P 1'
#
loop_
_entity.id
_entity.type
_entity.pdbx_description
1 polymer ?
#
loop_
_entity_poly.entity_id
_entity_poly.type
_entity_poly.pdbx_seq_one_letter_code
_entity_poly.pdbx_strand_id
1 'polypeptide(L)'
;MEENEVIVEVRNHRHDRNMVSINAHSKGYKKKLNINGYVLIPYEGYESVGLIQCLTIGSNKINNPIRSRKCKLLLEYISSGATIRICHTLKN
;
A
#
# COMPACT_ATOMS: atom_id res chain seq x y z
N MET A 1 -1.95 17.70 19.99
CA MET A 1 -1.38 16.43 19.49
C MET A 1 -2.02 16.18 18.14
N GLU A 2 -1.35 16.53 17.03
CA GLU A 2 -1.80 16.03 15.73
C GLU A 2 -1.56 14.53 15.77
N GLU A 3 -2.65 13.77 15.87
CA GLU A 3 -2.61 12.32 15.87
C GLU A 3 -1.80 11.85 14.66
N ASN A 4 -0.96 10.84 14.88
CA ASN A 4 -0.12 10.21 13.87
C ASN A 4 -0.99 9.44 12.86
N GLU A 5 -1.87 10.14 12.15
CA GLU A 5 -2.76 9.57 11.15
C GLU A 5 -1.89 8.96 10.04
N VAL A 6 -1.93 7.64 9.95
CA VAL A 6 -1.28 6.89 8.87
C VAL A 6 -2.20 6.94 7.66
N ILE A 7 -1.62 7.30 6.52
CA ILE A 7 -2.25 7.27 5.21
C ILE A 7 -1.63 6.12 4.43
N VAL A 8 -2.47 5.22 3.93
CA VAL A 8 -2.09 4.19 2.96
C VAL A 8 -2.41 4.72 1.57
N GLU A 9 -1.37 5.06 0.80
CA GLU A 9 -1.49 5.60 -0.55
C GLU A 9 -1.39 4.49 -1.59
N VAL A 10 -2.40 4.41 -2.46
CA VAL A 10 -2.47 3.49 -3.60
C VAL A 10 -2.34 4.32 -4.89
N ARG A 11 -1.35 4.02 -5.71
CA ARG A 11 -1.06 4.80 -6.94
C ARG A 11 -0.47 3.94 -8.05
N ASN A 12 -0.54 4.40 -9.29
CA ASN A 12 0.20 3.77 -10.39
C ASN A 12 1.70 3.76 -10.06
N HIS A 13 2.37 2.66 -10.38
CA HIS A 13 3.82 2.64 -10.34
C HIS A 13 4.38 3.46 -11.49
N ARG A 14 5.32 4.38 -11.20
CA ARG A 14 5.81 5.37 -12.17
C ARG A 14 6.47 4.74 -13.40
N HIS A 15 7.11 3.59 -13.23
CA HIS A 15 7.88 2.93 -14.27
C HIS A 15 7.11 1.79 -14.96
N ASP A 16 5.97 1.39 -14.41
CA ASP A 16 5.15 0.32 -14.97
C ASP A 16 3.67 0.58 -14.63
N ARG A 17 2.89 0.96 -15.65
CA ARG A 17 1.46 1.26 -15.50
C ARG A 17 0.60 0.01 -15.27
N ASN A 18 1.16 -1.19 -15.45
CA ASN A 18 0.50 -2.44 -15.12
C ASN A 18 0.68 -2.82 -13.64
N MET A 19 1.41 -2.01 -12.87
CA MET A 19 1.66 -2.23 -11.46
C MET A 19 1.12 -1.07 -10.62
N VAL A 20 0.56 -1.43 -9.47
CA VAL A 20 0.11 -0.52 -8.42
C VAL A 20 1.14 -0.53 -7.30
N SER A 21 1.54 0.66 -6.89
CA SER A 21 2.40 0.91 -5.75
C SER A 21 1.55 1.27 -4.54
N ILE A 22 1.67 0.48 -3.49
CA ILE A 22 0.98 0.70 -2.21
C ILE A 22 2.04 1.05 -1.18
N ASN A 23 1.85 2.16 -0.48
CA ASN A 23 2.78 2.64 0.53
C ASN A 23 2.03 3.25 1.72
N ALA A 24 2.71 3.42 2.85
CA ALA A 24 2.17 4.08 4.02
C ALA A 24 3.06 5.24 4.48
N HIS A 25 2.44 6.34 4.87
CA HIS A 25 3.12 7.51 5.41
C HIS A 25 2.23 8.23 6.43
N SER A 26 2.82 8.97 7.37
CA SER A 26 2.08 9.80 8.32
C SER A 26 1.64 11.12 7.68
N LYS A 27 0.50 11.66 8.12
CA LYS A 27 -0.10 12.90 7.63
C LYS A 27 0.76 14.16 7.87
N GLY A 28 1.48 14.20 8.99
CA GLY A 28 2.30 15.36 9.41
C GLY A 28 3.74 15.40 8.89
N TYR A 29 4.22 14.38 8.16
CA TYR A 29 5.65 14.30 7.81
C TYR A 29 5.95 14.97 6.45
N LYS A 30 6.65 16.13 6.51
CA LYS A 30 7.11 16.93 5.35
C LYS A 30 8.00 16.17 4.36
N LYS A 31 8.66 15.09 4.78
CA LYS A 31 9.26 14.11 3.88
C LYS A 31 8.31 12.93 3.84
N LYS A 32 7.79 12.59 2.66
CA LYS A 32 7.16 11.29 2.35
C LYS A 32 8.21 10.18 2.55
N LEU A 33 8.70 10.01 3.77
CA LEU A 33 9.48 8.87 4.21
C LEU A 33 8.49 7.74 4.21
N ASN A 34 8.57 6.99 3.13
CA ASN A 34 7.81 5.79 2.94
C ASN A 34 8.19 4.87 4.10
N ILE A 35 7.33 4.75 5.11
CA ILE A 35 7.72 4.27 6.44
C ILE A 35 8.38 2.88 6.32
N ASN A 36 8.05 2.12 5.27
CA ASN A 36 8.66 0.82 4.95
C ASN A 36 8.87 0.56 3.43
N GLY A 37 8.98 1.61 2.61
CA GLY A 37 8.97 1.47 1.14
C GLY A 37 7.60 1.03 0.60
N TYR A 38 7.52 0.67 -0.69
CA TYR A 38 6.26 0.28 -1.32
C TYR A 38 6.17 -1.22 -1.60
N VAL A 39 4.93 -1.72 -1.68
CA VAL A 39 4.60 -3.03 -2.26
C VAL A 39 4.09 -2.81 -3.69
N LEU A 40 4.55 -3.65 -4.62
CA LEU A 40 4.05 -3.69 -5.98
C LEU A 40 3.08 -4.85 -6.17
N ILE A 41 1.91 -4.53 -6.72
CA ILE A 41 0.87 -5.50 -7.04
C ILE A 41 0.44 -5.27 -8.49
N PRO A 42 0.24 -6.32 -9.30
CA PRO A 42 -0.35 -6.16 -10.62
C PRO A 42 -1.68 -5.43 -10.54
N TYR A 43 -1.90 -4.46 -11.41
CA TYR A 43 -3.13 -3.69 -11.43
C TYR A 43 -4.36 -4.58 -11.64
N GLU A 44 -4.29 -5.53 -12.56
CA GLU A 44 -5.38 -6.47 -12.83
C GLU A 44 -5.77 -7.26 -11.57
N GLY A 45 -4.79 -7.65 -10.76
CA GLY A 45 -5.05 -8.27 -9.45
C GLY A 45 -5.74 -7.30 -8.49
N TYR A 46 -5.27 -6.06 -8.42
CA TYR A 46 -5.89 -5.02 -7.58
C TYR A 46 -7.33 -4.71 -8.02
N GLU A 47 -7.59 -4.64 -9.31
CA GLU A 47 -8.91 -4.37 -9.89
C GLU A 47 -9.89 -5.52 -9.66
N SER A 48 -9.42 -6.77 -9.83
CA SER A 48 -10.27 -7.96 -9.71
C SER A 48 -10.67 -8.31 -8.27
N VAL A 49 -9.73 -8.23 -7.31
CA VAL A 49 -9.99 -8.68 -5.93
C VAL A 49 -9.88 -7.58 -4.88
N GLY A 50 -9.48 -6.37 -5.27
CA GLY A 50 -9.32 -5.23 -4.37
C GLY A 50 -8.03 -5.25 -3.54
N LEU A 51 -7.81 -4.14 -2.82
CA LEU A 51 -6.60 -3.89 -2.04
C LEU A 51 -6.35 -4.93 -0.94
N ILE A 52 -7.36 -5.17 -0.10
CA ILE A 52 -7.21 -6.01 1.10
C ILE A 52 -6.86 -7.44 0.70
N GLN A 53 -7.59 -8.02 -0.24
CA GLN A 53 -7.32 -9.38 -0.70
C GLN A 53 -5.94 -9.50 -1.35
N CYS A 54 -5.54 -8.52 -2.16
CA CYS A 54 -4.19 -8.46 -2.72
C CYS A 54 -3.09 -8.43 -1.65
N LEU A 55 -3.28 -7.64 -0.58
CA LEU A 55 -2.33 -7.59 0.54
C LEU A 55 -2.32 -8.90 1.33
N THR A 56 -3.48 -9.52 1.59
CA THR A 56 -3.60 -10.81 2.28
C THR A 56 -2.89 -11.94 1.52
N ILE A 57 -3.07 -12.00 0.19
CA ILE A 57 -2.32 -12.96 -0.64
C ILE A 57 -0.81 -12.68 -0.55
N GLY A 58 -0.42 -11.40 -0.62
CA GLY A 58 0.96 -10.98 -0.50
C GLY A 58 1.60 -11.28 0.87
N SER A 59 0.85 -11.17 1.97
CA SER A 59 1.32 -11.50 3.32
C SER A 59 1.59 -12.98 3.52
N ASN A 60 0.99 -13.84 2.69
CA ASN A 60 1.14 -15.29 2.76
C ASN A 60 2.24 -15.82 1.82
N LYS A 61 2.97 -14.95 1.09
CA LYS A 61 4.11 -15.37 0.25
C LYS A 61 5.35 -15.69 1.09
N ILE A 62 5.48 -16.95 1.48
CA ILE A 62 6.62 -17.47 2.28
C ILE A 62 7.95 -17.30 1.55
N ASN A 63 7.98 -17.48 0.22
CA ASN A 63 9.19 -17.35 -0.60
C ASN A 63 9.65 -15.90 -0.83
N ASN A 64 8.92 -14.90 -0.33
CA ASN A 64 9.33 -13.50 -0.38
C ASN A 64 9.03 -12.83 0.98
N PRO A 65 9.87 -13.07 2.01
CA PRO A 65 9.61 -12.62 3.38
C PRO A 65 9.53 -11.10 3.50
N ILE A 66 10.28 -10.36 2.66
CA ILE A 66 10.24 -8.89 2.64
C ILE A 66 8.86 -8.41 2.17
N ARG A 67 8.33 -8.98 1.08
CA ARG A 67 6.98 -8.66 0.60
C ARG A 67 5.93 -9.06 1.62
N SER A 68 6.04 -10.27 2.18
CA SER A 68 5.12 -10.77 3.21
C SER A 68 5.03 -9.81 4.40
N ARG A 69 6.18 -9.41 4.97
CA ARG A 69 6.25 -8.47 6.09
C ARG A 69 5.61 -7.12 5.76
N LYS A 70 5.91 -6.57 4.58
CA LYS A 70 5.34 -5.27 4.16
C LYS A 70 3.83 -5.34 3.96
N CYS A 71 3.31 -6.41 3.37
CA CYS A 71 1.87 -6.63 3.24
C CYS A 71 1.18 -6.74 4.60
N LYS A 72 1.75 -7.50 5.56
CA LYS A 72 1.22 -7.61 6.93
C LYS A 72 1.15 -6.24 7.61
N LEU A 73 2.21 -5.46 7.52
CA LEU A 73 2.25 -4.13 8.14
C LEU A 73 1.23 -3.16 7.51
N LEU A 74 1.02 -3.21 6.20
CA LEU A 74 -0.02 -2.41 5.55
C LEU A 74 -1.43 -2.84 6.01
N LEU A 75 -1.67 -4.14 6.18
CA LEU A 75 -2.92 -4.65 6.73
C LEU A 75 -3.12 -4.21 8.19
N GLU A 76 -2.07 -4.22 9.00
CA GLU A 76 -2.09 -3.72 10.38
C GLU A 76 -2.47 -2.25 10.42
N TYR A 77 -1.83 -1.39 9.61
CA TYR A 77 -2.21 0.02 9.54
C TYR A 77 -3.67 0.23 9.14
N ILE A 78 -4.15 -0.49 8.11
CA ILE A 78 -5.55 -0.41 7.69
C ILE A 78 -6.48 -0.86 8.82
N SER A 79 -6.16 -1.96 9.49
CA SER A 79 -6.96 -2.50 10.61
C SER A 79 -6.97 -1.56 11.83
N SER A 80 -5.89 -0.80 12.03
CA SER A 80 -5.79 0.24 13.06
C SER A 80 -6.46 1.58 12.65
N GLY A 81 -7.17 1.63 11.52
CA GLY A 81 -7.92 2.81 11.09
C GLY A 81 -7.14 3.80 10.21
N ALA A 82 -6.08 3.36 9.54
CA ALA A 82 -5.38 4.20 8.57
C ALA A 82 -6.31 4.66 7.44
N THR A 83 -6.17 5.92 7.03
CA THR A 83 -6.91 6.47 5.89
C THR A 83 -6.35 5.89 4.60
N ILE A 84 -7.21 5.31 3.75
CA ILE A 84 -6.82 4.83 2.44
C ILE A 84 -7.01 5.95 1.42
N ARG A 85 -5.94 6.37 0.74
CA ARG A 85 -5.98 7.35 -0.35
C ARG A 85 -5.64 6.69 -1.66
N ILE A 86 -6.60 6.67 -2.56
CA ILE A 86 -6.42 6.20 -3.93
C ILE A 86 -6.09 7.41 -4.81
N CYS A 87 -4.98 7.35 -5.53
CA CYS A 87 -4.58 8.43 -6.43
C CYS A 87 -5.60 8.54 -7.57
N HIS A 88 -6.08 9.76 -7.87
CA HIS A 88 -7.07 10.00 -8.93
C HIS A 88 -6.62 9.60 -10.35
N THR A 89 -5.31 9.40 -10.55
CA THR A 89 -4.75 8.89 -11.80
C THR A 89 -4.65 7.37 -11.85
N LEU A 90 -5.04 6.65 -10.77
CA LEU A 90 -5.04 5.19 -10.72
C LEU A 90 -6.02 4.65 -11.76
N LYS A 91 -5.45 4.29 -12.91
CA LYS A 91 -6.09 4.01 -14.21
C LYS A 91 -7.37 4.80 -14.51
N ASN A 92 -7.14 6.07 -14.82
CA ASN A 92 -7.79 6.77 -15.95
C ASN A 92 -6.83 6.73 -17.15
#